data_AF-A0A4U1ES62-F1
#
_entry.id   AF-A0A4U1ES62-F1
#
_cell.length_a   1.000
_cell.length_b   1.000
_cell.length_c   1.000
_cell.angle_alpha   90.00
_cell.angle_beta   90.00
_cell.angle_gamma   90.00
#
_symmetry.space_group_name_H-M   'P 1'
#
loop_
_entity.id
_entity.type
_entity.pdbx_description
1 polymer ?
#
loop_
_entity_poly.entity_id
_entity_poly.type
_entity_poly.pdbx_seq_one_letter_code
_entity_poly.pdbx_strand_id
1 'polypeptide(L)'
;NIIGSGIFVSPKGVLENAGSVGLALIVWIMTGLITAVGALCYAELGVTIPKSGGDYSYVKDIFGGLAGFLRLWIAVLVIYPTNQAVIALTFSNYVLQPLFPTCFPPESGLRLLAAICLCKCHLGLALRMASLAFLVVYTSLVLLPLPLSFLPSFFFFLVTFQFPICMLWTNGFHI
;
A
#
# COMPACT_ATOMS: atom_id res chain seq x y z
N ASN A 1 9.44 1.12 2.80
CA ASN A 1 9.36 2.59 2.65
C ASN A 1 9.31 3.19 4.04
N ILE A 2 10.41 3.79 4.51
CA ILE A 2 10.60 4.17 5.93
C ILE A 2 10.85 5.68 6.09
N ILE A 3 11.56 6.32 5.15
CA ILE A 3 11.80 7.76 5.18
C ILE A 3 10.54 8.48 4.67
N GLY A 4 9.91 9.28 5.52
CA GLY A 4 8.68 10.01 5.22
C GLY A 4 8.68 11.44 5.77
N SER A 5 7.55 12.14 5.64
CA SER A 5 7.38 13.54 6.04
C SER A 5 7.45 13.78 7.56
N GLY A 6 7.44 12.72 8.38
CA GLY A 6 7.52 12.82 9.83
C GLY A 6 8.81 13.49 10.33
N ILE A 7 9.91 13.45 9.57
CA ILE A 7 11.19 14.08 9.95
C ILE A 7 11.07 15.60 10.13
N PHE A 8 10.10 16.23 9.47
CA PHE A 8 9.89 17.68 9.57
C PHE A 8 9.13 18.08 10.84
N VAL A 9 8.24 17.19 11.34
CA VAL A 9 7.35 17.48 12.48
C VAL A 9 7.94 17.01 13.80
N SER A 10 8.48 15.79 13.81
CA SER A 10 8.89 15.09 15.04
C SER A 10 9.99 15.80 15.85
N PRO A 11 11.01 16.48 15.25
CA PRO A 11 12.07 17.12 16.03
C PRO A 11 11.58 18.20 16.99
N LYS A 12 10.57 19.00 16.58
CA LYS A 12 10.00 20.04 17.43
C LYS A 12 9.33 19.44 18.67
N GLY A 13 8.51 18.41 18.47
CA GLY A 13 7.82 17.74 19.57
C GLY A 13 8.77 16.99 20.51
N VAL A 14 9.81 16.34 19.99
CA VAL A 14 10.80 15.65 20.82
C VAL A 14 11.61 16.65 21.66
N LEU A 15 12.03 17.77 21.08
CA LEU A 15 12.82 18.77 21.80
C LEU A 15 12.01 19.46 22.90
N GLU A 16 10.73 19.77 22.64
CA GLU A 16 9.83 20.39 23.61
C GLU A 16 9.59 19.49 24.84
N ASN A 17 9.46 18.17 24.63
CA ASN A 17 9.26 17.22 25.72
C ASN A 17 10.57 16.80 26.42
N ALA A 18 11.70 16.77 25.71
CA ALA A 18 12.99 16.37 26.27
C ALA A 18 13.72 17.51 27.01
N GLY A 19 13.41 18.77 26.69
CA GLY A 19 13.98 19.97 27.33
C GLY A 19 15.44 20.28 26.99
N SER A 20 16.23 19.29 26.53
CA SER A 20 17.63 19.45 26.12
C SER A 20 17.92 18.75 24.80
N VAL A 21 18.80 19.36 23.99
CA VAL A 21 19.22 18.83 22.67
C VAL A 21 19.92 17.48 22.82
N GLY A 22 20.74 17.30 23.86
CA GLY A 22 21.44 16.03 24.11
C GLY A 22 20.47 14.88 24.40
N LEU A 23 19.44 15.13 25.22
CA LEU A 23 18.39 14.15 25.51
C LEU A 23 17.55 13.84 24.27
N ALA A 24 17.23 14.85 23.45
CA ALA A 24 16.52 14.64 22.20
C ALA A 24 17.26 13.68 21.24
N LEU A 25 18.59 13.82 21.10
CA LEU A 25 19.40 12.93 20.28
C LEU A 25 19.44 11.50 20.83
N ILE A 26 19.52 11.32 22.14
CA ILE A 26 19.46 10.00 22.78
C ILE A 26 18.11 9.33 22.49
N VAL A 27 16.99 10.06 22.59
CA VAL A 27 15.65 9.54 22.27
C VAL A 27 15.57 9.08 20.81
N TRP A 28 16.15 9.83 19.87
CA TRP A 28 16.21 9.43 18.46
C TRP A 28 16.97 8.12 18.25
N ILE A 29 18.15 7.98 18.87
CA ILE A 29 18.97 6.75 18.76
C ILE A 29 18.22 5.55 19.38
N MET A 30 17.63 5.74 20.57
CA MET A 30 16.87 4.69 21.25
C MET A 30 15.65 4.24 20.44
N THR A 31 14.91 5.18 19.86
CA THR A 31 13.76 4.87 19.00
C THR A 31 14.18 4.10 17.75
N GLY A 32 15.31 4.46 17.14
CA GLY A 32 15.90 3.74 16.01
C GLY A 32 16.26 2.30 16.37
N LEU A 33 16.88 2.08 17.53
CA LEU A 33 17.25 0.74 18.01
C LEU A 33 16.02 -0.13 18.28
N ILE A 34 15.01 0.41 18.97
CA ILE A 34 13.76 -0.31 19.27
C ILE A 34 13.06 -0.70 17.95
N THR A 35 13.04 0.21 16.97
CA THR A 35 12.44 -0.05 15.66
C THR A 35 13.19 -1.15 14.90
N ALA A 36 14.53 -1.19 14.98
CA ALA A 36 15.33 -2.23 14.35
C ALA A 36 15.04 -3.62 14.94
N VAL A 37 14.95 -3.72 16.27
CA VAL A 37 14.58 -4.98 16.95
C VAL A 37 13.16 -5.41 16.56
N GLY A 38 12.20 -4.48 16.56
CA GLY A 38 10.83 -4.77 16.12
C GLY A 38 10.76 -5.26 14.68
N ALA A 39 11.51 -4.64 13.77
CA ALA A 39 11.57 -5.05 12.36
C ALA A 39 12.11 -6.48 12.19
N LEU A 40 13.10 -6.89 12.98
CA LEU A 40 13.60 -8.27 12.99
C LEU A 40 12.52 -9.26 13.44
N CYS A 41 11.79 -8.96 14.52
CA CYS A 41 10.68 -9.81 14.96
C CYS A 41 9.58 -9.94 13.89
N TYR A 42 9.26 -8.84 13.19
CA TYR A 42 8.31 -8.86 12.09
C TYR A 42 8.83 -9.62 10.86
N ALA A 43 10.14 -9.60 10.61
CA ALA A 43 10.75 -10.38 9.53
C ALA A 43 10.61 -11.89 9.77
N GLU A 44 10.89 -12.36 11.00
CA GLU A 44 10.72 -13.77 11.39
C GLU A 44 9.25 -14.22 11.26
N LEU A 45 8.33 -13.37 11.70
CA LEU A 45 6.89 -13.64 11.59
C LEU A 45 6.43 -13.70 10.12
N GLY A 46 7.00 -12.85 9.26
CA GLY A 46 6.74 -12.84 7.82
C GLY A 46 7.20 -14.11 7.09
N VAL A 47 8.29 -14.73 7.56
CA VAL A 47 8.76 -16.03 7.03
C VAL A 47 7.96 -17.20 7.59
N THR A 48 7.55 -17.11 8.87
CA THR A 48 6.80 -18.18 9.55
C THR A 48 5.37 -18.33 9.01
N ILE A 49 4.69 -17.21 8.73
CA ILE A 49 3.30 -17.19 8.28
C ILE A 49 3.21 -16.43 6.94
N PRO A 50 3.48 -17.10 5.79
CA PRO A 50 3.46 -16.46 4.48
C PRO A 50 2.02 -16.33 3.95
N LYS A 51 1.16 -15.60 4.67
CA LYS A 51 -0.22 -15.29 4.25
C LYS A 51 -0.34 -13.82 3.85
N SER A 52 -1.10 -13.57 2.79
CA SER A 52 -1.48 -12.22 2.38
C SER A 52 -2.32 -11.54 3.47
N GLY A 53 -1.97 -10.30 3.84
CA GLY A 53 -2.70 -9.48 4.82
C GLY A 53 -1.85 -8.88 5.95
N GLY A 54 -0.56 -9.20 6.03
CA GLY A 54 0.39 -8.58 6.97
C GLY A 54 -0.05 -8.71 8.42
N ASP A 55 -0.01 -7.60 9.16
CA ASP A 55 -0.37 -7.52 10.59
C ASP A 55 -1.72 -8.18 10.94
N TYR A 56 -2.72 -8.02 10.08
CA TYR A 56 -4.05 -8.60 10.32
C TYR A 56 -4.00 -10.12 10.32
N SER A 57 -3.31 -10.71 9.34
CA SER A 57 -3.20 -12.16 9.20
C SER A 57 -2.44 -12.79 10.36
N TYR A 58 -1.41 -12.11 10.88
CA TYR A 58 -0.68 -12.55 12.06
C TYR A 58 -1.56 -12.60 13.31
N VAL A 59 -2.33 -11.54 13.58
CA VAL A 59 -3.21 -11.48 14.76
C VAL A 59 -4.35 -12.49 14.63
N LYS A 60 -4.90 -12.67 13.43
CA LYS A 60 -5.99 -13.63 13.18
C LYS A 60 -5.56 -15.08 13.42
N ASP A 61 -4.35 -15.45 13.01
CA ASP A 61 -3.87 -16.81 13.14
C ASP A 61 -3.53 -17.17 14.61
N ILE A 62 -3.06 -16.21 15.41
CA ILE A 62 -2.68 -16.44 16.81
C ILE A 62 -3.87 -16.31 17.78
N PHE A 63 -4.69 -15.25 17.61
CA PHE A 63 -5.75 -14.89 18.56
C PHE A 63 -7.17 -15.17 18.05
N GLY A 64 -7.30 -15.71 16.83
CA GLY A 64 -8.58 -16.06 16.22
C GLY A 64 -9.32 -14.90 15.55
N GLY A 65 -10.58 -15.17 15.16
CA GLY A 65 -11.37 -14.29 14.30
C GLY A 65 -11.71 -12.91 14.90
N LEU A 66 -12.07 -12.85 16.19
CA LEU A 66 -12.51 -11.62 16.84
C LEU A 66 -11.37 -10.60 16.99
N ALA A 67 -10.20 -11.05 17.45
CA ALA A 67 -9.02 -10.19 17.60
C ALA A 67 -8.53 -9.66 16.25
N GLY A 68 -8.55 -10.50 15.20
CA GLY A 68 -8.29 -10.06 13.84
C GLY A 68 -9.25 -8.96 13.38
N PHE A 69 -10.56 -9.11 13.62
CA PHE A 69 -11.55 -8.10 13.28
C PHE A 69 -11.30 -6.77 14.00
N LEU A 70 -11.02 -6.80 15.31
CA LEU A 70 -10.71 -5.60 16.09
C LEU A 70 -9.45 -4.88 15.57
N ARG A 71 -8.39 -5.63 15.21
CA ARG A 71 -7.18 -5.05 14.62
C ARG A 71 -7.47 -4.33 13.31
N LEU A 72 -8.30 -4.91 12.45
CA LEU A 72 -8.72 -4.31 11.18
C LEU A 72 -9.61 -3.08 11.42
N TRP A 73 -10.55 -3.16 12.36
CA TRP A 73 -11.45 -2.07 12.72
C TRP A 73 -10.69 -0.83 13.18
N ILE A 74 -9.74 -0.99 14.10
CA ILE A 74 -8.88 0.10 14.60
C ILE A 74 -7.98 0.64 13.49
N ALA A 75 -7.45 -0.23 12.62
CA ALA A 75 -6.63 0.19 11.49
C ALA A 75 -7.41 1.15 10.58
N VAL A 76 -8.62 0.75 10.16
CA VAL A 76 -9.46 1.49 9.21
C VAL A 76 -10.03 2.77 9.81
N LEU A 77 -10.52 2.73 11.06
CA LEU A 77 -11.21 3.87 11.65
C LEU A 77 -10.29 4.87 12.34
N VAL A 78 -9.12 4.45 12.81
CA VAL A 78 -8.24 5.31 13.62
C VAL A 78 -6.91 5.51 12.93
N ILE A 79 -6.16 4.43 12.68
CA ILE A 79 -4.75 4.56 12.28
C ILE A 79 -4.62 5.24 10.92
N TYR A 80 -5.34 4.76 9.89
CA TYR A 80 -5.26 5.34 8.55
C TYR A 80 -5.77 6.79 8.47
N PRO A 81 -6.96 7.15 9.00
CA PRO A 81 -7.44 8.53 8.92
C PRO A 81 -6.59 9.49 9.76
N THR A 82 -6.15 9.09 10.96
CA THR A 82 -5.29 9.96 11.79
C THR A 82 -3.95 10.23 11.14
N ASN A 83 -3.31 9.22 10.54
CA ASN A 83 -2.04 9.43 9.83
C ASN A 83 -2.19 10.41 8.66
N GLN A 84 -3.28 10.30 7.89
CA GLN A 84 -3.56 11.24 6.80
C GLN A 84 -3.85 12.66 7.33
N ALA A 85 -4.62 12.77 8.42
CA ALA A 85 -4.92 14.05 9.05
C ALA A 85 -3.66 14.78 9.55
N VAL A 86 -2.74 14.07 10.20
CA VAL A 86 -1.46 14.63 10.67
C VAL A 86 -0.64 15.16 9.50
N ILE A 87 -0.54 14.41 8.40
CA ILE A 87 0.20 14.84 7.20
C ILE A 87 -0.45 16.08 6.57
N ALA A 88 -1.77 16.12 6.46
CA ALA A 88 -2.49 17.26 5.90
C ALA A 88 -2.34 18.53 6.76
N LEU A 89 -2.47 18.42 8.08
CA LEU A 89 -2.24 19.52 9.01
C LEU A 89 -0.81 20.04 8.94
N THR A 90 0.15 19.12 8.84
CA THR A 90 1.57 19.44 8.68
C THR A 90 1.78 20.25 7.40
N PHE A 91 1.23 19.79 6.28
CA PHE A 91 1.31 20.50 5.01
C PHE A 91 0.73 21.91 5.09
N SER A 92 -0.46 22.07 5.69
CA SER A 92 -1.08 23.39 5.87
C SER A 92 -0.24 24.32 6.74
N ASN A 93 0.39 23.81 7.80
CA ASN A 93 1.32 24.59 8.63
C ASN A 93 2.52 25.10 7.82
N TYR A 94 3.16 24.22 7.05
CA TYR A 94 4.32 24.61 6.23
C TYR A 94 4.00 25.61 5.13
N VAL A 95 2.81 25.53 4.51
CA VAL A 95 2.39 26.47 3.46
C VAL A 95 2.02 27.85 4.02
N LEU A 96 1.42 27.90 5.22
CA LEU A 96 1.00 29.17 5.84
C LEU A 96 2.14 29.88 6.58
N GLN A 97 3.19 29.17 6.97
CA GLN A 97 4.35 29.74 7.67
C GLN A 97 5.03 30.92 6.93
N PRO A 98 5.25 30.91 5.59
CA PRO A 98 5.80 32.08 4.89
C PRO A 98 4.83 33.26 4.77
N LEU A 99 3.52 33.02 4.82
CA LEU A 99 2.49 34.08 4.74
C LEU A 99 2.33 34.84 6.07
N PHE A 100 2.63 34.18 7.19
CA PHE A 100 2.51 34.74 8.54
C PHE A 100 3.81 34.52 9.34
N PRO A 101 4.88 35.27 9.02
CA PRO A 101 6.20 35.04 9.63
C PRO A 101 6.29 35.45 11.10
N THR A 102 5.44 36.37 11.58
CA THR A 102 5.52 36.95 12.93
C THR A 102 4.29 36.71 13.79
N CYS A 103 3.21 36.13 13.23
CA CYS A 103 1.98 35.85 13.97
C CYS A 103 1.59 34.37 13.85
N PHE A 104 0.87 33.88 14.86
CA PHE A 104 0.27 32.55 14.78
C PHE A 104 -0.82 32.57 13.70
N PRO A 105 -0.79 31.65 12.71
CA PRO A 105 -1.82 31.58 11.71
C PRO A 105 -3.17 31.29 12.38
N PRO A 106 -4.28 31.94 11.94
CA PRO A 106 -5.58 31.71 12.52
C PRO A 106 -5.99 30.24 12.41
N GLU A 107 -6.42 29.61 13.51
CA GLU A 107 -6.79 28.19 13.57
C GLU A 107 -7.84 27.81 12.51
N SER A 108 -8.75 28.72 12.21
CA SER A 108 -9.78 28.53 11.19
C SER A 108 -9.19 28.35 9.79
N GLY A 109 -8.19 29.17 9.42
CA GLY A 109 -7.50 29.07 8.13
C GLY A 109 -6.69 27.79 7.99
N LEU A 110 -6.04 27.36 9.08
CA LEU A 110 -5.30 26.10 9.11
C LEU A 110 -6.22 24.89 8.94
N ARG A 111 -7.32 24.84 9.71
CA ARG A 111 -8.29 23.75 9.65
C ARG A 111 -9.02 23.69 8.31
N LEU A 112 -9.35 24.84 7.73
CA LEU A 112 -10.01 24.91 6.42
C LEU A 112 -9.07 24.43 5.29
N LEU A 113 -7.82 24.87 5.30
CA LEU A 113 -6.82 24.44 4.30
C LEU A 113 -6.53 22.93 4.44
N ALA A 114 -6.41 22.43 5.66
CA ALA A 114 -6.23 21.00 5.93
C ALA A 114 -7.46 20.20 5.47
N ALA A 115 -8.68 20.69 5.73
CA ALA A 115 -9.92 20.07 5.27
C ALA A 115 -10.02 20.06 3.74
N ILE A 116 -9.63 21.13 3.05
CA ILE A 116 -9.59 21.18 1.58
C ILE A 116 -8.55 20.19 1.03
N CYS A 117 -7.36 20.12 1.64
CA CYS A 117 -6.33 19.15 1.25
C CYS A 117 -6.79 17.72 1.46
N LEU A 118 -7.41 17.41 2.60
CA LEU A 118 -7.98 16.09 2.88
C LEU A 118 -9.12 15.76 1.91
N CYS A 119 -10.02 16.71 1.64
CA CYS A 119 -11.12 16.53 0.70
C CYS A 119 -10.61 16.27 -0.73
N LYS A 120 -9.61 17.05 -1.19
CA LYS A 120 -8.97 16.81 -2.49
C LYS A 120 -8.19 15.49 -2.55
N CYS A 121 -7.51 15.12 -1.46
CA CYS A 121 -6.75 13.87 -1.39
C CYS A 121 -7.69 12.66 -1.36
N HIS A 122 -8.76 12.70 -0.56
CA HIS A 122 -9.78 11.64 -0.51
C HIS A 122 -10.59 11.57 -1.80
N LEU A 123 -10.95 12.69 -2.41
CA LEU A 123 -11.63 12.71 -3.72
C LEU A 123 -10.71 12.16 -4.81
N GLY A 124 -9.43 12.54 -4.82
CA GLY A 124 -8.43 12.02 -5.74
C GLY A 124 -8.14 10.53 -5.54
N LEU A 125 -8.14 10.05 -4.28
CA LEU A 125 -7.97 8.64 -3.95
C LEU A 125 -9.21 7.83 -4.31
N ALA A 126 -10.42 8.36 -4.09
CA ALA A 126 -11.67 7.73 -4.51
C ALA A 126 -11.76 7.63 -6.04
N LEU A 127 -11.37 8.68 -6.76
CA LEU A 127 -11.24 8.66 -8.22
C LEU A 127 -10.18 7.64 -8.69
N ARG A 128 -9.04 7.54 -8.00
CA ARG A 128 -8.02 6.52 -8.28
C ARG A 128 -8.51 5.10 -8.03
N MET A 129 -9.18 4.84 -6.91
CA MET A 129 -9.75 3.53 -6.61
C MET A 129 -10.86 3.15 -7.59
N ALA A 130 -11.71 4.10 -7.98
CA ALA A 130 -12.69 3.88 -9.03
C ALA A 130 -12.02 3.55 -10.38
N SER A 131 -10.96 4.28 -10.77
CA SER A 131 -10.22 4.01 -12.00
C SER A 131 -9.49 2.66 -12.00
N LEU A 132 -8.93 2.25 -10.86
CA LEU A 132 -8.30 0.94 -10.68
C LEU A 132 -9.34 -0.19 -10.68
N ALA A 133 -10.51 0.01 -10.06
CA ALA A 133 -11.60 -0.95 -10.12
C ALA A 133 -12.10 -1.13 -11.57
N PHE A 134 -12.25 -0.04 -12.32
CA PHE A 134 -12.58 -0.09 -13.74
C PHE A 134 -11.51 -0.83 -14.56
N LEU A 135 -10.22 -0.56 -14.31
CA LEU A 135 -9.11 -1.28 -14.95
C LEU A 135 -9.13 -2.77 -14.61
N VAL A 136 -9.35 -3.15 -13.36
CA VAL A 136 -9.42 -4.57 -12.96
C VAL A 136 -10.61 -5.27 -13.63
N VAL A 137 -11.77 -4.63 -13.68
CA VAL A 137 -12.96 -5.18 -14.37
C VAL A 137 -12.69 -5.32 -15.87
N TYR A 138 -12.14 -4.29 -16.51
CA TYR A 138 -11.78 -4.31 -17.92
C TYR A 138 -10.74 -5.40 -18.24
N THR A 139 -9.69 -5.52 -17.42
CA THR A 139 -8.65 -6.54 -17.60
C THR A 139 -9.24 -7.95 -17.40
N SER A 140 -10.13 -8.13 -16.43
CA SER A 140 -10.82 -9.41 -16.17
C SER A 140 -11.75 -9.81 -17.34
N LEU A 141 -12.45 -8.84 -17.94
CA LEU A 141 -13.32 -9.05 -19.11
C LEU A 141 -12.53 -9.39 -20.38
N VAL A 142 -11.34 -8.82 -20.56
CA VAL A 142 -10.46 -9.09 -21.70
C VAL A 142 -9.68 -10.40 -21.55
N LEU A 143 -9.36 -10.82 -20.32
CA LEU A 143 -8.64 -12.07 -20.05
C LEU A 143 -9.54 -13.32 -20.14
N LEU A 144 -10.85 -13.20 -19.90
CA LEU A 144 -11.80 -14.32 -19.97
C LEU A 144 -11.92 -14.98 -21.37
N PRO A 145 -11.93 -14.24 -22.50
CA PRO A 145 -12.02 -14.83 -23.85
C PRO A 145 -10.70 -15.35 -24.42
N LEU A 146 -9.54 -15.00 -23.84
CA LEU A 146 -8.23 -15.44 -24.36
C LEU A 146 -8.01 -16.96 -24.30
N PRO A 147 -8.32 -17.71 -23.22
CA PRO A 147 -8.14 -19.16 -23.25
C PRO A 147 -9.11 -19.88 -24.22
N LEU A 148 -10.24 -19.25 -24.56
CA LEU A 148 -11.24 -19.81 -25.48
C LEU A 148 -10.87 -19.64 -26.96
N SER A 149 -10.11 -18.61 -27.33
CA SER A 149 -9.65 -18.39 -28.71
C SER A 149 -8.37 -19.17 -29.08
N PHE A 150 -7.60 -19.60 -28.08
CA PHE A 150 -6.42 -20.46 -28.27
C PHE A 150 -6.77 -21.94 -28.51
N LEU A 151 -7.90 -22.43 -27.99
CA LEU A 151 -8.37 -23.81 -28.19
C LEU A 151 -8.65 -24.19 -29.67
N PRO A 152 -9.41 -23.41 -30.46
CA PRO A 152 -9.63 -23.72 -31.87
C PRO A 152 -8.35 -23.55 -32.71
N SER A 153 -7.47 -22.63 -32.33
CA SER A 153 -6.18 -22.40 -33.00
C SER A 153 -5.20 -23.56 -32.76
N PHE A 154 -5.15 -24.09 -31.54
CA PHE A 154 -4.37 -25.29 -31.18
C PHE A 154 -4.94 -26.56 -31.83
N PHE A 155 -6.28 -26.69 -31.90
CA PHE A 155 -6.93 -27.78 -32.62
C PHE A 155 -6.66 -27.73 -34.13
N PHE A 156 -6.73 -26.54 -34.75
CA PHE A 156 -6.39 -26.35 -36.17
C PHE A 156 -4.91 -26.66 -36.47
N PHE A 157 -4.01 -26.27 -35.57
CA PHE A 157 -2.58 -26.61 -35.66
C PHE A 157 -2.32 -28.12 -35.56
N LEU A 158 -2.96 -28.81 -34.61
CA LEU A 158 -2.90 -30.28 -34.49
C LEU A 158 -3.43 -30.99 -35.74
N VAL A 159 -4.55 -30.52 -36.29
CA VAL A 159 -5.15 -31.10 -37.50
C VAL A 159 -4.20 -30.89 -38.70
N THR A 160 -3.64 -29.70 -38.89
CA THR A 160 -2.80 -29.40 -40.05
C THR A 160 -1.43 -30.09 -40.01
N PHE A 161 -0.85 -30.33 -38.81
CA PHE A 161 0.44 -31.02 -38.67
C PHE A 161 0.34 -32.55 -38.63
N GLN A 162 -0.81 -33.15 -38.25
CA GLN A 162 -0.98 -34.62 -38.27
C GLN A 162 -1.14 -35.18 -39.69
N PHE A 163 -1.81 -34.44 -40.59
CA PHE A 163 -2.06 -34.87 -41.98
C PHE A 163 -0.78 -35.09 -42.84
N PRO A 164 0.28 -34.26 -42.80
CA PRO A 164 1.49 -34.50 -43.59
C PRO A 164 2.35 -35.67 -43.09
N ILE A 165 2.33 -35.99 -41.78
CA ILE A 165 3.12 -37.10 -41.22
C ILE A 165 2.51 -38.46 -41.61
N CYS A 166 1.18 -38.57 -41.68
CA CYS A 166 0.51 -39.80 -42.11
C CYS A 166 0.71 -40.12 -43.61
N MET A 167 0.82 -39.11 -44.49
CA MET A 167 1.10 -39.32 -45.93
C MET A 167 2.54 -39.74 -46.23
N LEU A 168 3.49 -39.40 -45.35
CA LEU A 168 4.89 -39.83 -45.48
C LEU A 168 5.09 -41.31 -45.13
N TRP A 169 4.20 -41.91 -44.32
CA TRP A 169 4.30 -43.32 -43.96
C TRP A 169 3.63 -44.27 -44.97
N THR A 170 2.60 -43.81 -45.72
CA THR A 170 1.93 -44.64 -46.74
C THR A 170 2.63 -44.66 -48.10
N ASN A 171 3.42 -43.64 -48.45
CA ASN A 171 4.17 -43.61 -49.72
C ASN A 171 5.62 -44.13 -49.61
N GLY A 172 6.05 -44.59 -48.43
CA GLY A 172 7.39 -45.12 -48.17
C GLY A 172 7.55 -46.64 -48.29
N PHE A 173 6.50 -47.35 -48.75
CA PHE A 173 6.50 -48.82 -48.90
C PHE A 173 6.15 -49.24 -50.33
N HIS A 174 6.80 -48.62 -51.32
CA HIS A 174 6.92 -49.18 -52.67
C HIS A 174 8.23 -48.67 -53.28
N ILE A 175 9.34 -49.34 -52.95
CA ILE A 175 10.44 -49.83 -53.82
C ILE A 175 11.18 -50.87 -52.98
#